data_AF-A0A658R4X4-F1
#
_entry.id   AF-A0A658R4X4-F1
#
_cell.length_a   1.000
_cell.length_b   1.000
_cell.length_c   1.000
_cell.angle_alpha   90.00
_cell.angle_beta   90.00
_cell.angle_gamma   90.00
#
_symmetry.space_group_name_H-M   'P 1'
#
loop_
_entity.id
_entity.type
_entity.pdbx_description
1 polymer ?
#
loop_
_entity_poly.entity_id
_entity_poly.type
_entity_poly.pdbx_seq_one_letter_code
_entity_poly.pdbx_strand_id
1 'polypeptide(L)'
;MIEVPNDFPRAAPGVVAGAQPKVCVVLCQDGKYREESSDEVRAERYEVCEDLAHQLCAIALKDAEEHPHQAVLDRVTAAVQRKGWTSPSETTWLIQRLRHLLAW
;
A
#
# COMPACT_ATOMS: atom_id res chain seq x y z
N MET A 1 15.03 -9.71 7.72
CA MET A 1 14.98 -8.65 6.70
C MET A 1 13.97 -9.12 5.68
N ILE A 2 12.83 -8.44 5.57
CA ILE A 2 11.81 -8.80 4.58
C ILE A 2 12.30 -8.37 3.20
N GLU A 3 12.20 -9.26 2.23
CA GLU A 3 12.50 -8.96 0.84
C GLU A 3 11.28 -8.27 0.22
N VAL A 4 11.37 -6.96 0.01
CA VAL A 4 10.29 -6.17 -0.57
C VAL A 4 10.36 -6.25 -2.11
N PRO A 5 9.31 -6.76 -2.79
CA PRO A 5 9.27 -6.89 -4.25
C PRO A 5 9.61 -5.59 -4.99
N ASN A 6 10.30 -5.68 -6.13
CA ASN A 6 10.74 -4.49 -6.89
C ASN A 6 9.60 -3.63 -7.43
N ASP A 7 8.43 -4.22 -7.64
CA ASP A 7 7.22 -3.55 -8.13
C ASP A 7 6.42 -2.85 -7.01
N PHE A 8 6.75 -3.09 -5.73
CA PHE A 8 6.20 -2.33 -4.62
C PHE A 8 6.69 -0.87 -4.69
N PRO A 9 5.79 0.14 -4.58
CA PRO A 9 6.14 1.53 -4.81
C PRO A 9 7.26 2.02 -3.90
N ARG A 10 8.00 3.02 -4.41
CA ARG A 10 8.97 3.79 -3.64
C ARG A 10 8.43 5.20 -3.45
N ALA A 11 8.48 5.71 -2.22
CA ALA A 11 8.19 7.10 -1.98
C ALA A 11 9.25 7.98 -2.65
N ALA A 12 8.82 9.06 -3.30
CA ALA A 12 9.75 10.04 -3.84
C ALA A 12 10.43 10.78 -2.67
N PRO A 13 11.72 11.12 -2.76
CA PRO A 13 12.38 11.93 -1.74
C PRO A 13 11.68 13.28 -1.62
N GLY A 14 11.08 13.56 -0.45
CA GLY A 14 10.50 14.86 -0.16
C GLY A 14 11.60 15.89 0.12
N VAL A 15 12.04 16.62 -0.91
CA VAL A 15 12.96 17.76 -0.77
C VAL A 15 12.14 19.04 -0.84
N VAL A 16 12.06 19.76 0.28
CA VAL A 16 11.34 21.05 0.35
C VAL A 16 12.33 22.20 0.18
N ALA A 17 12.01 23.16 -0.69
CA ALA A 17 12.82 24.35 -0.91
C ALA A 17 12.90 25.24 0.35
N GLY A 18 14.10 25.73 0.67
CA GLY A 18 14.38 26.62 1.80
C GLY A 18 15.87 26.93 1.90
N ALA A 19 16.26 27.90 2.74
CA ALA A 19 17.67 28.30 2.93
C ALA A 19 18.58 27.17 3.47
N GLN A 20 17.98 26.12 4.03
CA GLN A 20 18.66 24.86 4.36
C GLN A 20 17.81 23.67 3.88
N PRO A 21 18.44 22.57 3.43
CA PRO A 21 17.73 21.37 3.01
C PRO A 21 16.91 20.80 4.17
N LYS A 22 15.62 20.56 3.93
CA LYS A 22 14.71 19.90 4.86
C LYS A 22 14.30 18.56 4.26
N VAL A 23 14.44 17.49 5.06
CA VAL A 23 14.06 16.12 4.69
C VAL A 23 12.69 15.82 5.27
N CYS A 24 11.78 15.29 4.44
CA CYS A 24 10.50 14.78 4.92
C CYS A 24 10.71 13.45 5.67
N VAL A 25 10.25 13.41 6.92
CA VAL A 25 10.30 12.22 7.77
C VAL A 25 8.90 11.76 8.17
N VAL A 26 8.73 10.45 8.31
CA VAL A 26 7.52 9.82 8.82
C VAL A 26 7.76 9.21 10.19
N LEU A 27 6.76 9.27 11.07
CA LEU A 27 6.78 8.56 12.34
C LEU A 27 6.46 7.08 12.08
N CYS A 28 7.44 6.22 12.32
CA CYS A 28 7.33 4.78 12.14
C CYS A 28 6.58 4.14 13.32
N GLN A 29 6.19 2.88 13.17
CA GLN A 29 5.44 2.16 14.21
C GLN A 29 6.24 2.00 15.52
N ASP A 30 7.58 1.98 15.43
CA ASP A 30 8.48 1.93 16.58
C ASP A 30 8.67 3.28 17.30
N GLY A 31 7.96 4.33 16.87
CA GLY A 31 8.01 5.67 17.44
C GLY A 31 9.19 6.51 16.98
N LYS A 32 9.98 6.07 16.00
CA LYS A 32 11.10 6.84 15.45
C LYS A 32 10.75 7.54 14.15
N TYR A 33 11.38 8.68 13.91
CA TYR A 33 11.29 9.39 12.65
C TYR A 33 12.31 8.83 11.66
N ARG A 34 11.85 8.49 10.45
CA ARG A 34 12.69 8.02 9.35
C ARG A 34 12.33 8.75 8.07
N GLU A 35 13.31 8.85 7.17
CA GLU A 35 13.07 9.40 5.84
C GLU A 35 12.00 8.57 5.12
N GLU A 36 11.02 9.24 4.55
CA GLU A 36 9.90 8.58 3.86
C GLU A 36 10.37 7.68 2.70
N SER A 37 11.49 8.03 2.07
CA SER A 37 12.13 7.25 0.98
C SER A 37 13.05 6.12 1.45
N SER A 38 13.18 5.89 2.76
CA SER A 38 14.03 4.82 3.31
C SER A 38 13.49 3.42 2.96
N ASP A 39 14.39 2.48 2.68
CA ASP A 39 14.03 1.06 2.45
C ASP A 39 13.34 0.44 3.66
N GLU A 40 13.61 0.93 4.87
CA GLU A 40 12.98 0.44 6.08
C GLU A 40 11.50 0.86 6.17
N VAL A 41 11.20 2.13 5.88
CA VAL A 41 9.82 2.63 5.76
C VAL A 41 9.10 1.88 4.65
N ARG A 42 9.76 1.66 3.51
CA ARG A 42 9.21 0.88 2.41
C ARG A 42 8.87 -0.56 2.82
N ALA A 43 9.70 -1.20 3.64
CA ALA A 43 9.44 -2.54 4.17
C ALA A 43 8.24 -2.56 5.13
N GLU A 44 8.15 -1.60 6.05
CA GLU A 44 7.00 -1.47 6.94
C GLU A 44 5.69 -1.24 6.14
N ARG A 45 5.73 -0.38 5.12
CA ARG A 45 4.57 -0.14 4.24
C ARG A 45 4.20 -1.37 3.41
N TYR A 46 5.19 -2.13 2.95
CA TYR A 46 4.95 -3.39 2.26
C TYR A 46 4.26 -4.41 3.16
N GLU A 47 4.73 -4.61 4.39
CA GLU A 47 4.11 -5.51 5.36
C GLU A 47 2.64 -5.17 5.61
N VAL A 48 2.33 -3.88 5.81
CA VAL A 48 0.96 -3.40 5.98
C VAL A 48 0.09 -3.68 4.75
N CYS A 49 0.62 -3.43 3.55
CA CYS A 49 -0.14 -3.67 2.31
C CYS A 49 -0.33 -5.16 2.04
N GLU A 50 0.67 -6.00 2.34
CA GLU A 50 0.61 -7.45 2.16
C GLU A 50 -0.40 -8.07 3.13
N ASP A 51 -0.41 -7.68 4.40
CA ASP A 51 -1.42 -8.12 5.37
C ASP A 51 -2.83 -7.66 4.94
N LEU A 52 -2.97 -6.40 4.54
CA LEU A 52 -4.24 -5.88 4.03
C LEU A 52 -4.73 -6.66 2.80
N ALA A 53 -3.85 -7.07 1.88
CA ALA A 53 -4.21 -7.87 0.72
C ALA A 53 -4.85 -9.21 1.15
N HIS A 54 -4.23 -9.91 2.11
CA HIS A 54 -4.75 -11.18 2.63
C HIS A 54 -6.10 -11.02 3.32
N GLN A 55 -6.29 -9.96 4.11
CA GLN A 55 -7.58 -9.68 4.75
C GLN A 55 -8.68 -9.40 3.71
N LEU A 56 -8.35 -8.66 2.65
CA LEU A 56 -9.29 -8.32 1.59
C LEU A 56 -9.66 -9.51 0.70
N CYS A 57 -8.81 -10.55 0.58
CA CYS A 57 -9.14 -11.77 -0.17
C CYS A 57 -10.46 -12.39 0.30
N ALA A 58 -10.66 -12.53 1.62
CA ALA A 58 -11.86 -13.13 2.17
C ALA A 58 -13.12 -12.28 1.88
N ILE A 59 -12.98 -10.96 1.92
CA ILE A 59 -14.06 -10.02 1.61
C ILE A 59 -14.40 -10.07 0.11
N ALA A 60 -13.38 -10.06 -0.74
CA ALA A 60 -13.53 -10.08 -2.19
C ALA A 60 -14.17 -11.38 -2.69
N LEU A 61 -13.74 -12.53 -2.17
CA LEU A 61 -14.34 -13.84 -2.51
C LEU A 61 -15.83 -13.88 -2.18
N LYS A 62 -16.22 -13.33 -1.02
CA LYS A 62 -17.62 -13.25 -0.63
C LYS A 62 -18.43 -12.31 -1.53
N ASP A 63 -17.91 -11.12 -1.85
CA ASP A 63 -18.60 -10.17 -2.74
C ASP A 63 -18.72 -10.71 -4.18
N ALA A 64 -17.81 -11.59 -4.59
CA ALA A 64 -17.79 -12.25 -5.90
C ALA A 64 -18.87 -13.34 -6.08
N GLU A 65 -19.54 -13.77 -5.02
CA GLU A 65 -20.71 -14.66 -5.12
C GLU A 65 -21.88 -13.98 -5.84
N GLU A 66 -21.96 -12.64 -5.74
CA GLU A 66 -23.07 -11.84 -6.27
C GLU A 66 -22.64 -10.89 -7.40
N HIS A 67 -21.34 -10.66 -7.58
CA HIS A 67 -20.82 -9.65 -8.51
C HIS A 67 -19.65 -10.18 -9.36
N PRO A 68 -19.51 -9.73 -10.63
CA PRO A 68 -18.34 -10.05 -11.44
C PRO A 68 -17.03 -9.57 -10.79
N HIS A 69 -15.92 -10.29 -11.00
CA HIS A 69 -14.63 -10.00 -10.37
C HIS A 69 -14.18 -8.55 -10.55
N GLN A 70 -14.35 -7.97 -11.75
CA GLN A 70 -13.96 -6.58 -11.99
C GLN A 70 -14.76 -5.59 -11.11
N ALA A 71 -16.07 -5.82 -10.94
CA ALA A 71 -16.90 -4.96 -10.10
C ALA A 71 -16.50 -5.06 -8.62
N VAL A 72 -16.12 -6.26 -8.15
CA VAL A 72 -15.59 -6.46 -6.80
C VAL A 72 -14.28 -5.69 -6.62
N LEU A 73 -13.34 -5.80 -7.57
CA LEU A 73 -12.06 -5.08 -7.50
C LEU A 73 -12.26 -3.56 -7.49
N ASP A 74 -13.19 -3.02 -8.27
CA ASP A 74 -13.51 -1.59 -8.29
C ASP A 74 -14.10 -1.13 -6.94
N ARG A 75 -14.98 -1.95 -6.34
CA ARG A 75 -15.57 -1.69 -5.03
C ARG A 75 -14.53 -1.71 -3.91
N VAL A 76 -13.64 -2.71 -3.92
CA VAL A 76 -12.52 -2.80 -2.97
C VAL A 76 -11.60 -1.60 -3.13
N THR A 77 -11.25 -1.24 -4.37
CA THR A 77 -10.42 -0.05 -4.66
C THR A 77 -11.04 1.21 -4.06
N ALA A 78 -12.33 1.45 -4.31
CA ALA A 78 -13.05 2.62 -3.78
C ALA A 78 -13.14 2.61 -2.24
N ALA A 79 -13.29 1.44 -1.63
CA ALA A 79 -13.33 1.30 -0.18
C ALA A 79 -11.97 1.63 0.47
N VAL A 80 -10.88 1.10 -0.08
CA VAL A 80 -9.51 1.36 0.40
C VAL A 80 -9.15 2.83 0.25
N GLN A 81 -9.43 3.43 -0.91
CA GLN A 81 -9.19 4.87 -1.14
C GLN A 81 -9.98 5.75 -0.17
N ARG A 82 -11.24 5.42 0.11
CA ARG A 82 -12.07 6.16 1.06
C ARG A 82 -11.54 6.09 2.49
N LYS A 83 -10.90 4.98 2.87
CA LYS A 83 -10.29 4.82 4.19
C LYS A 83 -8.97 5.56 4.34
N GLY A 84 -8.27 5.83 3.23
CA GLY A 84 -6.99 6.55 3.25
C GLY A 84 -5.86 5.77 3.93
N TRP A 85 -5.95 4.44 3.98
CA TRP A 85 -4.91 3.59 4.59
C TRP A 85 -3.64 3.49 3.75
N THR A 86 -3.78 3.68 2.44
CA THR A 86 -2.73 3.55 1.45
C THR A 86 -2.67 4.80 0.58
N SER A 87 -1.47 5.13 0.11
CA SER A 87 -1.29 6.08 -0.98
C SER A 87 -1.89 5.55 -2.30
N PRO A 88 -2.07 6.38 -3.33
CA PRO A 88 -2.61 5.93 -4.61
C PRO A 88 -1.77 4.81 -5.26
N SER A 89 -0.45 4.91 -5.23
CA SER A 89 0.46 3.90 -5.81
C SER A 89 0.44 2.59 -5.01
N GLU A 90 0.39 2.66 -3.67
CA GLU A 90 0.20 1.49 -2.81
C GLU A 90 -1.15 0.82 -3.07
N THR A 91 -2.21 1.61 -3.29
CA THR A 91 -3.54 1.08 -3.64
C THR A 91 -3.48 0.33 -4.96
N THR A 92 -2.85 0.90 -5.99
CA THR A 92 -2.67 0.21 -7.27
C THR A 92 -1.93 -1.11 -7.09
N TRP A 93 -0.84 -1.11 -6.34
CA TRP A 93 -0.09 -2.33 -6.04
C TRP A 93 -0.93 -3.36 -5.27
N LEU A 94 -1.67 -2.92 -4.24
CA LEU A 94 -2.55 -3.76 -3.43
C LEU A 94 -3.59 -4.49 -4.28
N ILE A 95 -4.21 -3.78 -5.22
CA ILE A 95 -5.22 -4.37 -6.11
C ILE A 95 -4.59 -5.39 -7.07
N GLN A 96 -3.39 -5.12 -7.59
CA GLN A 96 -2.65 -6.12 -8.40
C GLN A 96 -2.27 -7.35 -7.57
N ARG A 97 -1.85 -7.14 -6.31
CA ARG A 97 -1.55 -8.23 -5.39
C ARG A 97 -2.79 -9.08 -5.10
N LEU A 98 -3.93 -8.45 -4.87
CA LEU A 98 -5.22 -9.11 -4.65
C LEU A 98 -5.62 -9.98 -5.85
N ARG A 99 -5.50 -9.44 -7.08
CA ARG A 99 -5.73 -10.21 -8.31
C ARG A 99 -4.85 -11.46 -8.40
N HIS A 100 -3.58 -11.33 -8.06
CA HIS A 100 -2.66 -12.46 -8.06
C HIS A 100 -3.04 -13.52 -7.02
N LEU A 101 -3.36 -13.12 -5.78
CA LEU A 101 -3.75 -14.03 -4.71
C LEU A 101 -5.07 -14.78 -5.00
N LEU A 102 -6.00 -14.13 -5.70
CA LEU A 102 -7.30 -14.69 -6.06
C LEU A 102 -7.33 -15.37 -7.43
N ALA A 103 -6.25 -15.26 -8.20
CA ALA A 103 -6.15 -15.69 -9.60
C ALA A 103 -7.23 -15.06 -10.53
N TRP A 104 -7.41 -13.74 -10.46
CA TRP A 104 -8.39 -12.94 -11.23
C TRP A 104 -7.80 -11.99 -12.28
#